data_AF-A0A8T5ADL8-F1
#
_entry.id   AF-A0A8T5ADL8-F1
#
_cell.length_a   1.000
_cell.length_b   1.000
_cell.length_c   1.000
_cell.angle_alpha   90.00
_cell.angle_beta   90.00
_cell.angle_gamma   90.00
#
_symmetry.space_group_name_H-M   'P 1'
#
loop_
_entity.id
_entity.type
_entity.pdbx_description
1 polymer ?
#
loop_
_entity_poly.entity_id
_entity_poly.type
_entity_poly.pdbx_seq_one_letter_code
_entity_poly.pdbx_strand_id
1 'polypeptide(L)'
;MKTIKLSKDTYASLCRVAGELQAERGQPVSLEEAVKYLINRHQKGSKITDLAGSWNVTEEEVAEIKASLLEAWKKWSLPKL
;
A
#
# COMPACT_ATOMS: atom_id res chain seq x y z
N MET A 1 20.82 18.82 -18.83
CA MET A 1 20.81 18.42 -17.41
C MET A 1 20.15 19.54 -16.63
N LYS A 2 19.05 19.27 -15.90
CA LYS A 2 18.38 20.28 -15.06
C LYS A 2 18.75 20.00 -13.60
N THR A 3 19.26 21.02 -12.90
CA THR A 3 19.70 20.90 -11.51
C THR A 3 18.56 21.33 -10.59
N ILE A 4 18.22 20.49 -9.62
CA ILE A 4 17.24 20.81 -8.57
C ILE A 4 18.03 21.10 -7.29
N LYS A 5 17.73 22.22 -6.63
CA LYS A 5 18.32 22.54 -5.32
C LYS A 5 17.51 21.84 -4.24
N LEU A 6 18.20 21.13 -3.35
CA LEU A 6 17.59 20.48 -2.20
C LEU A 6 17.98 21.24 -0.92
N SER A 7 17.07 21.30 0.04
CA SER A 7 17.43 21.73 1.40
C SER A 7 18.30 20.65 2.07
N LYS A 8 19.05 21.03 3.11
CA LYS A 8 19.84 20.09 3.90
C LYS A 8 18.98 18.98 4.49
N ASP A 9 17.77 19.32 4.94
CA ASP A 9 16.84 18.38 5.57
C ASP A 9 16.31 17.35 4.55
N THR A 10 15.97 17.79 3.34
CA THR A 10 15.53 16.88 2.27
C THR A 10 16.67 15.94 1.85
N TYR A 11 17.89 16.46 1.75
CA TYR A 11 19.06 15.63 1.42
C TYR A 11 19.33 14.58 2.50
N ALA A 12 19.33 14.98 3.78
CA ALA A 12 19.50 14.06 4.90
C ALA A 12 18.43 12.96 4.92
N SER A 13 17.18 13.34 4.62
CA SER A 13 16.06 12.39 4.52
C SER A 13 16.26 11.37 3.40
N LEU A 14 16.74 11.81 2.23
CA LEU A 14 17.05 10.92 1.11
C LEU A 14 18.20 9.96 1.45
N CYS A 15 19.25 10.44 2.11
CA CYS A 15 20.35 9.60 2.59
C CYS A 15 19.88 8.55 3.59
N ARG A 16 18.97 8.92 4.51
CA ARG A 16 18.38 7.96 5.46
C ARG A 16 17.64 6.84 4.73
N VAL A 17 16.78 7.18 3.77
CA VAL A 17 16.03 6.20 2.97
C VAL A 17 16.97 5.30 2.17
N ALA A 18 18.05 5.86 1.60
CA ALA A 18 19.06 5.06 0.91
C ALA A 18 19.77 4.07 1.86
N GLY A 19 20.08 4.50 3.09
CA GLY A 19 20.68 3.64 4.11
C GLY A 19 19.76 2.51 4.57
N GLU A 20 18.47 2.81 4.78
CA GLU A 20 17.44 1.80 5.07
C GLU A 20 17.33 0.79 3.93
N LEU A 21 17.27 1.25 2.68
CA LEU A 21 17.16 0.38 1.52
C LEU A 21 18.43 -0.47 1.31
N GLN A 22 19.60 0.07 1.63
CA GLN A 22 20.87 -0.66 1.59
C GLN A 22 20.89 -1.79 2.64
N ALA A 23 20.39 -1.52 3.85
CA ALA A 23 20.28 -2.53 4.89
C ALA A 23 19.29 -3.67 4.50
N GLU A 24 18.17 -3.32 3.87
CA GLU A 24 17.17 -4.30 3.40
C GLU A 24 17.69 -5.16 2.23
N ARG A 25 18.40 -4.56 1.28
CA ARG A 25 18.83 -5.25 0.04
C ARG A 25 20.21 -5.87 0.12
N GLY A 26 21.02 -5.51 1.11
CA GLY A 26 22.41 -5.97 1.24
C GLY A 26 23.32 -5.51 0.10
N GLN A 27 22.94 -4.45 -0.62
CA GLN A 27 23.67 -3.91 -1.78
C GLN A 27 23.80 -2.39 -1.67
N PRO A 28 24.87 -1.78 -2.22
CA PRO A 28 25.00 -0.33 -2.27
C PRO A 28 23.84 0.28 -3.06
N VAL A 29 23.15 1.26 -2.48
CA VAL A 29 22.00 1.93 -3.09
C VAL A 29 22.38 3.36 -3.47
N SER A 30 22.09 3.74 -4.70
CA SER A 30 22.26 5.11 -5.19
C SER A 30 21.10 6.03 -4.78
N LEU A 31 21.36 7.35 -4.75
CA LEU A 31 20.30 8.34 -4.49
C LEU A 31 19.19 8.29 -5.57
N GLU A 32 19.52 7.93 -6.81
CA GLU A 32 18.53 7.77 -7.88
C GLU A 32 17.58 6.60 -7.58
N GLU A 33 18.11 5.49 -7.08
CA GLU A 33 17.31 4.34 -6.66
C GLU A 33 16.45 4.65 -5.44
N ALA A 34 16.98 5.41 -4.47
CA ALA A 34 16.21 5.87 -3.33
C ALA A 34 15.02 6.76 -3.77
N VAL A 35 15.25 7.67 -4.73
CA VAL A 35 14.18 8.51 -5.31
C VAL A 35 13.17 7.65 -6.07
N LYS A 36 13.62 6.71 -6.92
CA LYS A 36 12.72 5.76 -7.61
C LYS A 36 11.89 4.94 -6.64
N TYR A 37 12.49 4.47 -5.54
CA TYR A 37 11.79 3.74 -4.50
C TYR A 37 10.69 4.59 -3.85
N LEU A 38 10.98 5.85 -3.49
CA LEU A 38 9.99 6.76 -2.92
C LEU A 38 8.86 7.09 -3.89
N ILE A 39 9.19 7.35 -5.17
CA ILE A 39 8.19 7.57 -6.23
C ILE A 39 7.30 6.33 -6.37
N ASN A 40 7.89 5.14 -6.45
CA ASN A 40 7.14 3.90 -6.58
C ASN A 40 6.30 3.61 -5.33
N ARG A 41 6.80 3.91 -4.13
CA ARG A 41 6.05 3.77 -2.88
C ARG A 41 4.83 4.71 -2.84
N HIS A 42 4.98 5.93 -3.33
CA HIS A 42 3.89 6.90 -3.43
C HIS A 42 2.90 6.54 -4.55
N GLN A 43 3.38 6.04 -5.69
CA GLN A 43 2.54 5.57 -6.81
C GLN A 43 1.80 4.26 -6.49
N LYS A 44 2.37 3.41 -5.62
CA LYS A 44 1.68 2.28 -4.97
C LYS A 44 0.68 2.74 -3.88
N GLY A 45 0.27 4.01 -3.93
CA GLY A 45 -0.60 4.67 -2.97
C GLY A 45 -1.72 3.76 -2.48
N SER A 46 -1.93 3.81 -1.15
CA SER A 46 -2.93 3.10 -0.37
C SER A 46 -3.44 1.85 -1.05
N LYS A 47 -2.69 0.75 -0.92
CA LYS A 47 -3.22 -0.53 -1.38
C LYS A 47 -4.58 -0.72 -0.71
N ILE A 48 -5.52 -1.38 -1.38
CA ILE A 48 -6.83 -1.71 -0.76
C ILE A 48 -6.63 -2.45 0.58
N THR A 49 -5.52 -3.17 0.73
CA THR A 49 -5.08 -3.79 1.99
C THR A 49 -4.79 -2.81 3.12
N ASP A 50 -4.40 -1.58 2.82
CA ASP A 50 -4.14 -0.51 3.80
C ASP A 50 -5.45 0.07 4.37
N LEU A 51 -6.59 -0.24 3.75
CA LEU A 51 -7.94 0.04 4.25
C LEU A 51 -8.50 -1.11 5.12
N ALA A 52 -7.72 -2.18 5.32
CA ALA A 52 -8.12 -3.25 6.21
C ALA A 52 -8.20 -2.72 7.65
N GLY A 53 -9.37 -2.85 8.28
CA GLY A 53 -9.61 -2.33 9.64
C GLY A 53 -10.00 -0.85 9.70
N SER A 54 -10.10 -0.14 8.57
CA SER A 54 -10.67 1.23 8.53
C SER A 54 -12.20 1.24 8.53
N TRP A 55 -12.83 0.06 8.47
CA TRP A 55 -14.27 -0.09 8.45
C TRP A 55 -14.76 -0.18 9.89
N ASN A 56 -15.44 0.87 10.36
CA ASN A 56 -16.14 0.84 11.63
C ASN A 56 -17.56 0.32 11.36
N VAL A 57 -17.78 -0.97 11.55
CA VAL A 57 -19.05 -1.67 11.29
C VAL A 57 -19.63 -2.08 12.64
N THR A 58 -20.92 -1.86 12.87
CA THR A 58 -21.58 -2.31 14.10
C THR A 58 -21.96 -3.79 14.01
N GLU A 59 -22.21 -4.44 15.15
CA GLU A 59 -22.55 -5.87 15.16
C GLU A 59 -23.88 -6.14 14.43
N GLU A 60 -24.82 -5.19 14.47
CA GLU A 60 -26.09 -5.27 13.73
C GLU A 60 -25.85 -5.29 12.22
N GLU A 61 -24.99 -4.41 11.71
CA GLU A 61 -24.63 -4.36 10.28
C GLU A 61 -23.92 -5.64 9.84
N VAL A 62 -23.05 -6.20 10.70
CA VAL A 62 -22.40 -7.50 10.43
C VAL A 62 -23.43 -8.62 10.31
N ALA A 63 -24.46 -8.64 11.16
CA ALA A 63 -25.52 -9.65 11.13
C ALA A 63 -26.35 -9.55 9.83
N GLU A 64 -26.70 -8.34 9.39
CA GLU A 64 -27.42 -8.11 8.14
C GLU A 64 -26.62 -8.52 6.90
N ILE A 65 -25.32 -8.19 6.88
CA ILE A 65 -24.40 -8.58 5.80
C ILE A 65 -24.30 -10.11 5.72
N LYS A 66 -24.13 -10.79 6.86
CA LYS A 66 -24.07 -12.26 6.92
C LYS A 66 -25.36 -12.91 6.43
N ALA A 67 -26.52 -12.40 6.86
CA ALA A 67 -27.81 -12.91 6.42
C ALA A 67 -27.99 -12.76 4.90
N SER A 68 -27.65 -11.59 4.36
CA SER A 68 -27.74 -11.30 2.93
C SER A 68 -26.82 -12.18 2.10
N LEU A 69 -25.59 -12.42 2.57
CA LEU A 69 -24.63 -13.32 1.93
C LEU A 69 -25.12 -14.77 1.91
N LEU A 70 -25.69 -15.27 3.02
CA LEU A 70 -26.22 -16.62 3.08
C LEU A 70 -27.38 -16.81 2.10
N GLU A 71 -28.27 -15.84 1.99
CA GLU A 71 -29.39 -15.89 1.04
C GLU A 71 -28.91 -15.84 -0.42
N ALA A 72 -27.91 -15.01 -0.72
CA ALA A 72 -27.30 -14.96 -2.03
C ALA A 72 -26.56 -16.28 -2.37
N TRP A 73 -25.87 -16.87 -1.39
CA TRP A 73 -25.16 -18.13 -1.54
C TRP A 73 -26.09 -19.31 -1.81
N LYS A 74 -27.24 -19.36 -1.12
CA LYS A 74 -28.29 -20.36 -1.39
C LYS A 74 -28.85 -20.27 -2.81
N LYS A 75 -28.96 -19.05 -3.35
CA LYS A 75 -29.45 -18.79 -4.71
C LYS A 75 -28.37 -19.05 -5.77
N TRP A 76 -27.11 -19.19 -5.36
CA TRP A 76 -26.02 -19.47 -6.27
C TRP A 76 -26.07 -20.94 -6.69
N SER A 77 -26.74 -21.21 -7.81
CA SER A 77 -26.64 -22.48 -8.52
C SER A 77 -25.69 -22.33 -9.70
N LEU A 78 -24.76 -23.29 -9.87
CA LEU A 78 -23.99 -23.38 -11.10
C LEU A 78 -24.96 -23.63 -12.28
N PRO A 79 -24.81 -22.94 -13.41
CA PRO A 79 -25.54 -23.29 -14.62
C PRO A 79 -25.27 -24.75 -14.94
N LYS A 80 -26.34 -25.56 -15.09
CA LYS A 80 -26.18 -26.93 -15.58
C LYS A 80 -25.67 -26.84 -17.02
N LEU A 81 -24.47 -27.37 -17.25
CA LEU A 81 -23.84 -27.56 -18.57
C LEU A 81 -24.66 -28.55 -19.42
#